data_AF-H2B3A1-F1
#
_entry.id   AF-H2B3A1-F1
#
_cell.length_a   1.000
_cell.length_b   1.000
_cell.length_c   1.000
_cell.angle_alpha   90.00
_cell.angle_beta   90.00
_cell.angle_gamma   90.00
#
_symmetry.space_group_name_H-M   'P 1'
#
loop_
_entity.id
_entity.type
_entity.pdbx_description
1 polymer ?
#
loop_
_entity_poly.entity_id
_entity_poly.type
_entity_poly.pdbx_seq_one_letter_code
_entity_poly.pdbx_strand_id
1 'polypeptide(L)'
;GSTGDIIFLGTTTPQLEEIFYEMTHNLNQDLGGSGSNLRTPSDCIGSARCEFACYDTHALCYHLTQGYQDELHRPAFPYKFKFKFDGCPNCCVASIARADMSYIGTWRDDIRIDHEAVAAYIGGEIAPNGGSHSGRDWGPFDI
;
A
#
# COMPACT_ATOMS: atom_id res chain seq x y z
N GLY A 1 12.70 0.43 -9.13
CA GLY A 1 11.89 0.21 -7.93
C GLY A 1 10.47 0.66 -8.20
N SER A 2 9.57 -0.29 -8.44
CA SER A 2 8.18 -0.07 -8.83
C SER A 2 7.45 0.79 -7.80
N THR A 3 6.60 1.71 -8.25
CA THR A 3 6.04 2.78 -7.42
C THR A 3 4.54 2.59 -7.16
N GLY A 4 3.74 2.34 -8.19
CA GLY A 4 2.30 2.11 -8.07
C GLY A 4 1.50 2.49 -9.33
N ASP A 5 2.13 3.24 -10.23
CA ASP A 5 1.49 3.76 -11.45
C ASP A 5 0.98 2.67 -12.41
N ILE A 6 -0.13 2.98 -13.08
CA ILE A 6 -0.52 2.30 -14.32
C ILE A 6 0.51 2.68 -15.40
N ILE A 7 1.03 1.69 -16.12
CA ILE A 7 2.09 1.89 -17.11
C ILE A 7 1.54 1.72 -18.52
N PHE A 8 1.50 2.80 -19.30
CA PHE A 8 1.24 2.77 -20.75
C PHE A 8 2.57 2.59 -21.48
N LEU A 9 2.88 1.35 -21.87
CA LEU A 9 4.17 0.99 -22.44
C LEU A 9 4.18 1.11 -23.97
N GLY A 10 4.67 2.24 -24.46
CA GLY A 10 4.94 2.46 -25.88
C GLY A 10 3.93 3.39 -26.54
N THR A 11 4.42 4.51 -27.05
CA THR A 11 3.68 5.48 -27.88
C THR A 11 4.69 6.34 -28.64
N THR A 12 4.23 7.34 -29.39
CA THR A 12 5.09 8.32 -30.08
C THR A 12 4.96 9.71 -29.47
N THR A 13 5.96 10.57 -29.64
CA THR A 13 5.95 11.94 -29.09
C THR A 13 4.67 12.74 -29.44
N PRO A 14 4.12 12.68 -30.67
CA PRO A 14 2.90 13.41 -31.00
C PRO A 14 1.65 12.94 -30.24
N GLN A 15 1.65 11.75 -29.66
CA GLN A 15 0.51 11.22 -28.91
C GLN A 15 0.50 11.61 -27.43
N LEU A 16 1.59 12.19 -26.90
CA LEU A 16 1.70 12.47 -25.46
C LEU A 16 0.63 13.46 -24.99
N GLU A 17 0.48 14.58 -25.68
CA GLU A 17 -0.52 15.60 -25.35
C GLU A 17 -1.95 15.13 -25.63
N GLU A 18 -2.16 14.37 -26.71
CA GLU A 18 -3.48 13.79 -27.04
C GLU A 18 -3.95 12.84 -25.94
N ILE A 19 -3.07 11.94 -25.49
CA ILE A 19 -3.35 11.03 -24.38
C ILE A 19 -3.60 11.84 -23.11
N PHE A 20 -2.75 12.82 -22.79
CA PHE A 20 -2.92 13.62 -21.58
C PHE A 20 -4.25 14.40 -21.58
N TYR A 21 -4.63 14.95 -22.73
CA TYR A 21 -5.91 15.64 -22.91
C TYR A 21 -7.09 14.69 -22.64
N GLU A 22 -7.11 13.53 -23.27
CA GLU A 22 -8.14 12.51 -23.08
C GLU A 22 -8.24 12.04 -21.62
N MET A 23 -7.09 11.75 -20.99
CA MET A 23 -7.02 11.30 -19.60
C MET A 23 -7.60 12.34 -18.64
N THR A 24 -7.27 13.61 -18.82
CA THR A 24 -7.72 14.69 -17.93
C THR A 24 -9.17 15.11 -18.21
N HIS A 25 -9.55 15.31 -19.47
CA HIS A 25 -10.86 15.87 -19.82
C HIS A 25 -11.98 14.84 -19.82
N ASN A 26 -11.68 13.59 -20.20
CA ASN A 26 -12.70 12.55 -20.37
C ASN A 26 -12.68 11.49 -19.27
N LEU A 27 -11.52 11.26 -18.62
CA LEU A 27 -11.37 10.22 -17.61
C LEU A 27 -11.13 10.75 -16.20
N ASN A 28 -10.89 12.08 -16.05
CA ASN A 28 -10.54 12.70 -14.78
C ASN A 28 -9.37 11.97 -14.09
N GLN A 29 -8.33 11.65 -14.87
CA GLN A 29 -7.11 10.99 -14.42
C GLN A 29 -5.89 11.83 -14.81
N ASP A 30 -4.94 11.94 -13.88
CA ASP A 30 -3.68 12.65 -14.07
C ASP A 30 -2.51 11.68 -14.30
N LEU A 31 -1.34 12.23 -14.62
CA LEU A 31 -0.08 11.51 -14.73
C LEU A 31 0.51 11.17 -13.35
N GLY A 32 1.31 10.11 -13.32
CA GLY A 32 2.17 9.81 -12.17
C GLY A 32 3.43 10.69 -12.10
N GLY A 33 4.22 10.50 -11.04
CA GLY A 33 5.44 11.28 -10.79
C GLY A 33 6.73 10.64 -11.34
N SER A 34 7.58 11.44 -11.99
CA SER A 34 8.95 11.04 -12.41
C SER A 34 9.95 12.20 -12.36
N GLY A 35 11.23 11.92 -12.09
CA GLY A 35 12.27 12.94 -11.93
C GLY A 35 12.73 13.16 -10.47
N SER A 36 13.24 14.36 -10.17
CA SER A 36 13.66 14.76 -8.81
C SER A 36 12.53 15.48 -8.07
N ASN A 37 11.48 14.73 -7.78
CA ASN A 37 10.20 15.14 -7.20
C ASN A 37 9.68 14.08 -6.22
N LEU A 38 8.55 14.39 -5.59
CA LEU A 38 7.68 13.36 -5.03
C LEU A 38 7.23 12.41 -6.15
N ARG A 39 7.32 11.11 -5.92
CA ARG A 39 6.75 10.09 -6.79
C ARG A 39 5.38 9.67 -6.28
N THR A 40 4.61 9.05 -7.16
CA THR A 40 3.29 8.50 -6.88
C THR A 40 3.27 7.74 -5.55
N PRO A 41 2.54 8.23 -4.55
CA PRO A 41 2.38 7.49 -3.30
C PRO A 41 1.61 6.18 -3.53
N SER A 42 1.88 5.17 -2.71
CA SER A 42 1.10 3.91 -2.73
C SER A 42 0.97 3.30 -1.35
N ASP A 43 -0.07 2.50 -1.18
CA ASP A 43 -0.44 1.92 0.10
C ASP A 43 -0.84 0.45 0.01
N CYS A 44 -0.98 -0.21 1.17
CA CYS A 44 -1.60 -1.52 1.23
C CYS A 44 -3.13 -1.41 1.13
N ILE A 45 -3.83 -2.54 1.07
CA ILE A 45 -5.31 -2.56 1.00
C ILE A 45 -6.00 -1.96 2.24
N GLY A 46 -5.25 -1.75 3.32
CA GLY A 46 -5.74 -1.11 4.55
C GLY A 46 -7.03 -1.72 5.09
N SER A 47 -7.86 -0.88 5.67
CA SER A 47 -9.14 -1.25 6.26
C SER A 47 -10.21 -1.66 5.24
N ALA A 48 -9.97 -1.51 3.94
CA ALA A 48 -10.92 -1.94 2.91
C ALA A 48 -11.12 -3.47 2.93
N ARG A 49 -10.09 -4.23 3.30
CA ARG A 49 -10.18 -5.70 3.38
C ARG A 49 -9.13 -6.36 4.30
N CYS A 50 -8.62 -5.66 5.30
CA CYS A 50 -7.70 -6.23 6.28
C CYS A 50 -8.11 -5.82 7.69
N GLU A 51 -8.33 -6.81 8.53
CA GLU A 51 -8.66 -6.71 9.95
C GLU A 51 -7.47 -6.23 10.81
N PHE A 52 -6.25 -6.18 10.25
CA PHE A 52 -5.04 -5.72 10.94
C PHE A 52 -4.73 -4.23 10.73
N ALA A 53 -5.50 -3.53 9.89
CA ALA A 53 -5.24 -2.13 9.57
C ALA A 53 -5.44 -1.23 10.81
N CYS A 54 -4.39 -0.51 11.20
CA CYS A 54 -4.40 0.38 12.37
C CYS A 54 -4.85 1.82 12.04
N TYR A 55 -4.96 2.16 10.75
CA TYR A 55 -5.49 3.43 10.25
C TYR A 55 -5.99 3.25 8.80
N ASP A 56 -6.70 4.26 8.30
CA ASP A 56 -7.14 4.30 6.90
C ASP A 56 -5.97 4.70 5.97
N THR A 57 -5.31 3.70 5.40
CA THR A 57 -4.17 3.90 4.51
C THR A 57 -4.58 4.58 3.21
N HIS A 58 -5.75 4.21 2.66
CA HIS A 58 -6.27 4.74 1.40
C HIS A 58 -6.56 6.23 1.52
N ALA A 59 -7.24 6.64 2.60
CA ALA A 59 -7.55 8.03 2.84
C ALA A 59 -6.27 8.87 3.00
N LEU A 60 -5.28 8.41 3.77
CA LEU A 60 -4.03 9.15 3.95
C LEU A 60 -3.22 9.21 2.65
N CYS A 61 -3.12 8.10 1.92
CA CYS A 61 -2.42 8.03 0.64
C CYS A 61 -3.03 9.01 -0.37
N TYR A 62 -4.35 8.99 -0.52
CA TYR A 62 -5.07 9.91 -1.41
C TYR A 62 -4.91 11.37 -0.96
N HIS A 63 -5.11 11.65 0.33
CA HIS A 63 -5.02 13.00 0.89
C HIS A 63 -3.65 13.64 0.64
N LEU A 64 -2.55 12.92 0.91
CA LEU A 64 -1.20 13.45 0.67
C LEU A 64 -0.84 13.50 -0.81
N THR A 65 -1.36 12.59 -1.64
CA THR A 65 -1.20 12.67 -3.09
C THR A 65 -1.82 13.95 -3.64
N GLN A 66 -3.03 14.31 -3.19
CA GLN A 66 -3.70 15.55 -3.59
C GLN A 66 -3.06 16.79 -2.96
N GLY A 67 -2.63 16.69 -1.70
CA GLY A 67 -2.00 17.80 -0.97
C GLY A 67 -0.64 18.23 -1.53
N TYR A 68 0.10 17.32 -2.17
CA TYR A 68 1.44 17.56 -2.70
C TYR A 68 1.52 17.35 -4.23
N GLN A 69 0.45 17.73 -4.96
CA GLN A 69 0.41 17.64 -6.42
C GLN A 69 1.53 18.45 -7.08
N ASP A 70 1.84 19.64 -6.58
CA ASP A 70 2.90 20.48 -7.16
C ASP A 70 4.27 19.80 -7.04
N GLU A 71 4.61 19.30 -5.86
CA GLU A 71 5.87 18.59 -5.61
C GLU A 71 5.96 17.25 -6.37
N LEU A 72 4.84 16.69 -6.82
CA LEU A 72 4.79 15.50 -7.67
C LEU A 72 4.97 15.84 -9.15
N HIS A 73 4.27 16.85 -9.67
CA HIS A 73 4.31 17.21 -11.09
C HIS A 73 5.52 18.08 -11.47
N ARG A 74 6.09 18.84 -10.54
CA ARG A 74 7.15 19.82 -10.81
C ARG A 74 8.41 19.52 -9.97
N PRO A 75 9.46 18.94 -10.58
CA PRO A 75 10.71 18.61 -9.86
C PRO A 75 11.34 19.81 -9.14
N ALA A 76 11.23 19.81 -7.81
CA ALA A 76 11.78 20.84 -6.92
C ALA A 76 12.78 20.29 -5.89
N PHE A 77 13.01 18.97 -5.86
CA PHE A 77 13.87 18.32 -4.88
C PHE A 77 15.26 18.01 -5.43
N PRO A 78 16.28 17.81 -4.55
CA PRO A 78 17.60 17.39 -4.99
C PRO A 78 17.60 16.02 -5.70
N TYR A 79 16.69 15.13 -5.30
CA TYR A 79 16.48 13.83 -5.94
C TYR A 79 15.05 13.32 -5.72
N LYS A 80 14.77 12.08 -6.15
CA LYS A 80 13.46 11.46 -5.99
C LYS A 80 13.09 11.32 -4.50
N PHE A 81 11.81 11.46 -4.20
CA PHE A 81 11.24 11.21 -2.87
C PHE A 81 9.97 10.37 -2.98
N LYS A 82 9.73 9.45 -2.04
CA LYS A 82 8.59 8.54 -2.08
C LYS A 82 7.90 8.43 -0.73
N PHE A 83 6.57 8.46 -0.76
CA PHE A 83 5.69 8.06 0.34
C PHE A 83 5.15 6.66 0.11
N LYS A 84 5.08 5.87 1.19
CA LYS A 84 4.31 4.62 1.20
C LYS A 84 3.65 4.35 2.55
N PHE A 85 2.46 3.76 2.51
CA PHE A 85 1.59 3.60 3.67
C PHE A 85 1.25 2.13 3.93
N ASP A 86 1.74 1.60 5.03
CA ASP A 86 1.40 0.27 5.52
C ASP A 86 0.51 0.38 6.75
N GLY A 87 -0.64 -0.29 6.72
CA GLY A 87 -1.62 -0.26 7.81
C GLY A 87 -1.17 -1.00 9.08
N CYS A 88 -0.16 -1.87 8.98
CA CYS A 88 0.41 -2.62 10.11
C CYS A 88 1.86 -3.06 9.81
N PRO A 89 2.59 -3.63 10.79
CA PRO A 89 3.98 -4.03 10.63
C PRO A 89 4.24 -5.17 9.62
N ASN A 90 3.21 -5.88 9.14
CA ASN A 90 3.36 -6.87 8.06
C ASN A 90 3.84 -6.26 6.73
N CYS A 91 3.73 -4.93 6.58
CA CYS A 91 4.41 -4.17 5.55
C CYS A 91 4.10 -4.63 4.12
N CYS A 92 2.82 -4.83 3.80
CA CYS A 92 2.36 -5.40 2.53
C CYS A 92 2.69 -4.55 1.29
N VAL A 93 2.83 -3.22 1.39
CA VAL A 93 3.33 -2.37 0.29
C VAL A 93 4.85 -2.16 0.35
N ALA A 94 5.50 -2.76 1.35
CA ALA A 94 6.93 -2.72 1.63
C ALA A 94 7.46 -1.28 1.76
N SER A 95 6.76 -0.43 2.51
CA SER A 95 7.12 0.98 2.70
C SER A 95 8.53 1.16 3.23
N ILE A 96 8.92 0.41 4.26
CA ILE A 96 10.23 0.51 4.92
C ILE A 96 11.43 0.28 3.97
N ALA A 97 11.22 -0.48 2.90
CA ALA A 97 12.29 -0.84 1.95
C ALA A 97 12.23 -0.03 0.65
N ARG A 98 11.10 0.63 0.35
CA ARG A 98 10.81 1.19 -1.00
C ARG A 98 10.29 2.62 -0.98
N ALA A 99 10.29 3.28 0.17
CA ALA A 99 9.95 4.68 0.33
C ALA A 99 11.04 5.43 1.11
N ASP A 100 11.19 6.72 0.79
CA ASP A 100 12.06 7.63 1.54
C ASP A 100 11.41 8.04 2.87
N MET A 101 10.07 8.05 2.92
CA MET A 101 9.29 8.18 4.14
C MET A 101 8.20 7.10 4.19
N SER A 102 8.31 6.25 5.21
CA SER A 102 7.38 5.14 5.47
C SER A 102 6.41 5.49 6.60
N TYR A 103 5.14 5.20 6.38
CA TYR A 103 4.08 5.33 7.38
C TYR A 103 3.60 3.92 7.74
N ILE A 104 3.92 3.45 8.95
CA ILE A 104 3.61 2.08 9.37
C ILE A 104 2.72 2.14 10.61
N GLY A 105 1.52 1.58 10.49
CA GLY A 105 0.51 1.59 11.53
C GLY A 105 0.88 0.68 12.70
N THR A 106 0.46 1.08 13.89
CA THR A 106 0.56 0.31 15.14
C THR A 106 -0.55 0.73 16.08
N TRP A 107 -0.75 -0.04 17.14
CA TRP A 107 -1.53 0.33 18.31
C TRP A 107 -0.60 0.59 19.50
N ARG A 108 -1.15 1.07 20.62
CA ARG A 108 -0.38 1.43 21.85
C ARG A 108 -0.99 0.90 23.15
N ASP A 109 -2.08 0.17 23.03
CA ASP A 109 -2.80 -0.55 24.08
C ASP A 109 -2.52 -2.06 24.00
N ASP A 110 -3.22 -2.85 24.80
CA ASP A 110 -3.00 -4.30 24.87
C ASP A 110 -3.61 -5.04 23.68
N ILE A 111 -3.01 -6.18 23.31
CA ILE A 111 -3.62 -7.11 22.36
C ILE A 111 -4.91 -7.66 22.96
N ARG A 112 -6.00 -7.61 22.18
CA ARG A 112 -7.30 -8.18 22.57
C ARG A 112 -7.25 -9.71 22.41
N ILE A 113 -7.54 -10.44 23.49
CA ILE A 113 -7.48 -11.90 23.54
C ILE A 113 -8.88 -12.46 23.74
N ASP A 114 -9.31 -13.35 22.83
CA ASP A 114 -10.52 -14.17 22.96
C ASP A 114 -10.11 -15.60 23.35
N HIS A 115 -10.38 -15.98 24.60
CA HIS A 115 -10.00 -17.28 25.13
C HIS A 115 -10.77 -18.45 24.51
N GLU A 116 -11.98 -18.23 23.99
CA GLU A 116 -12.76 -19.26 23.29
C GLU A 116 -12.11 -19.58 21.94
N ALA A 117 -11.74 -18.54 21.18
CA ALA A 117 -11.01 -18.71 19.93
C ALA A 117 -9.64 -19.38 20.15
N VAL A 118 -8.91 -19.02 21.22
CA VAL A 118 -7.65 -19.68 21.60
C VAL A 118 -7.86 -21.19 21.83
N ALA A 119 -8.90 -21.57 22.57
CA ALA A 119 -9.22 -22.98 22.79
C ALA A 119 -9.58 -23.70 21.49
N ALA A 120 -10.29 -23.03 20.56
CA ALA A 120 -10.63 -23.59 19.24
C ALA A 120 -9.38 -23.83 18.36
N TYR A 121 -8.36 -22.98 18.43
CA TYR A 121 -7.06 -23.26 17.80
C TYR A 121 -6.38 -24.50 18.41
N ILE A 122 -6.29 -24.58 19.74
CA ILE A 122 -5.71 -25.74 20.45
C ILE A 122 -6.47 -27.04 20.14
N GLY A 123 -7.80 -26.95 20.03
CA GLY A 123 -8.68 -28.07 19.68
C GLY A 123 -8.62 -28.48 18.20
N GLY A 124 -7.93 -27.71 17.35
CA GLY A 124 -7.83 -27.98 15.90
C GLY A 124 -9.06 -27.60 15.09
N GLU A 125 -10.01 -26.84 15.66
CA GLU A 125 -11.20 -26.34 14.97
C GLU A 125 -10.87 -25.17 14.02
N ILE A 126 -9.84 -24.39 14.37
CA ILE A 126 -9.32 -23.29 13.55
C ILE A 126 -7.90 -23.61 13.09
N ALA A 127 -7.66 -23.56 11.78
CA ALA A 127 -6.33 -23.79 11.23
C ALA A 127 -5.38 -22.62 11.52
N PRO A 128 -4.13 -22.86 11.98
CA PRO A 128 -3.18 -21.80 12.28
C PRO A 128 -2.85 -20.97 11.03
N ASN A 129 -2.60 -19.67 11.24
CA ASN A 129 -2.18 -18.73 10.20
C ASN A 129 -3.12 -18.71 8.98
N GLY A 130 -4.44 -18.78 9.22
CA GLY A 130 -5.47 -18.80 8.17
C GLY A 130 -5.38 -19.98 7.20
N GLY A 131 -4.73 -21.09 7.60
CA GLY A 131 -4.56 -22.27 6.75
C GLY A 131 -3.47 -22.14 5.67
N SER A 132 -2.59 -21.14 5.77
CA SER A 132 -1.50 -20.85 4.81
C SER A 132 -0.51 -22.01 4.60
N HIS A 133 -0.49 -23.00 5.49
CA HIS A 133 0.44 -24.14 5.47
C HIS A 133 -0.23 -25.50 5.18
N SER A 134 -1.51 -25.51 4.76
CA SER A 134 -2.30 -26.72 4.52
C SER A 134 -1.77 -27.65 3.41
N GLY A 135 -0.82 -27.17 2.59
CA GLY A 135 -0.19 -27.96 1.53
C GLY A 135 0.84 -28.99 2.00
N ARG A 136 1.15 -29.06 3.31
CA ARG A 136 2.07 -30.04 3.90
C ARG A 136 1.57 -30.46 5.28
N ASP A 137 1.83 -31.72 5.66
CA ASP A 137 1.62 -32.18 7.03
C ASP A 137 2.74 -31.67 7.95
N TRP A 138 2.35 -30.85 8.93
CA TRP A 138 3.22 -30.27 9.95
C TRP A 138 2.93 -30.84 11.35
N GLY A 139 2.03 -31.82 11.46
CA GLY A 139 1.46 -32.26 12.73
C GLY A 139 0.34 -31.34 13.24
N PRO A 140 -0.25 -31.68 14.42
CA PRO A 140 -1.23 -30.82 15.06
C PRO A 140 -0.62 -29.48 15.48
N PHE A 141 -1.46 -28.45 15.59
CA PHE A 141 -1.05 -27.17 16.14
C PHE A 141 -0.62 -27.34 17.62
N ASP A 142 0.51 -26.73 17.97
CA ASP A 142 1.07 -26.67 19.32
C ASP A 142 1.34 -25.19 19.63
N ILE A 143 0.71 -24.67 20.69
CA ILE A 143 0.58 -23.22 20.98
C ILE A 143 1.80 -22.63 21.70
#